data_AF-A0A0D0BWN9-F1
#
_entry.id   AF-A0A0D0BWN9-F1
#
_cell.length_a   1.000
_cell.length_b   1.000
_cell.length_c   1.000
_cell.angle_alpha   90.00
_cell.angle_beta   90.00
_cell.angle_gamma   90.00
#
_symmetry.space_group_name_H-M   'P 1'
#
loop_
_entity.id
_entity.type
_entity.pdbx_description
1 polymer ?
#
loop_
_entity_poly.entity_id
_entity_poly.type
_entity_poly.pdbx_seq_one_letter_code
_entity_poly.pdbx_strand_id
1 'polypeptide(L)'
;MFNGAQDFTISGGNFSNVGHDLIIHEGGQIGLLTLHRRTSLSASYDAEARCPPPLCHPNTRKAALQDLEHWANSTTGVGSAKILWLYGAAGAGKTAIAQTFAQICAQSGTPIGSFFFWHSDSSRNNPQRLFTTIALQMAIAIRPLRGIVDETVTENPFAPTSSIENQYKVLIIQPRLSLKDQTRSELERGETGKKRSRYSSTTSAPNKWLRTSDDGHNC
;
A
#
# COMPACT_ATOMS: atom_id res chain seq x y z
N MET A 1 17.48 11.31 -44.93
CA MET A 1 18.91 11.06 -44.69
C MET A 1 19.22 9.68 -44.11
N PHE A 2 18.26 8.78 -43.88
CA PHE A 2 18.54 7.34 -43.81
C PHE A 2 17.31 6.61 -44.34
N ASN A 3 17.42 5.96 -45.50
CA ASN A 3 16.36 5.13 -46.08
C ASN A 3 16.98 3.78 -46.41
N GLY A 4 16.48 2.69 -45.82
CA GLY A 4 17.05 1.35 -45.97
C GLY A 4 18.13 0.95 -44.95
N ALA A 5 18.24 1.64 -43.81
CA ALA A 5 19.11 1.18 -42.72
C ALA A 5 18.46 0.02 -41.96
N GLN A 6 19.20 -1.07 -41.80
CA GLN A 6 18.84 -2.29 -41.08
C GLN A 6 20.08 -2.72 -40.28
N ASP A 7 19.90 -3.44 -39.17
CA ASP A 7 20.97 -3.88 -38.25
C ASP A 7 21.81 -2.77 -37.59
N PHE A 8 21.17 -1.80 -36.94
CA PHE A 8 21.89 -0.90 -36.04
C PHE A 8 21.82 -1.42 -34.60
N THR A 9 22.98 -1.62 -33.99
CA THR A 9 23.12 -2.04 -32.59
C THR A 9 23.41 -0.80 -31.76
N ILE A 10 22.43 -0.33 -30.97
CA ILE A 10 22.66 0.73 -29.98
C ILE A 10 23.07 0.06 -28.68
N SER A 11 24.37 0.06 -28.39
CA SER A 11 24.91 -0.40 -27.11
C SER A 11 25.29 0.79 -26.24
N GLY A 12 24.61 0.94 -25.10
CA GLY A 12 24.86 2.00 -24.10
C GLY A 12 23.89 3.18 -24.22
N GLY A 13 23.15 3.42 -23.13
CA GLY A 13 22.14 4.48 -23.01
C GLY A 13 21.02 4.04 -22.05
N ASN A 14 20.39 4.98 -21.33
CA ASN A 14 19.21 4.71 -20.52
C ASN A 14 17.97 4.78 -21.41
N PHE A 15 17.40 3.64 -21.80
CA PHE A 15 16.25 3.58 -22.70
C PHE A 15 14.95 3.71 -21.91
N SER A 16 14.41 4.93 -21.85
CA SER A 16 13.08 5.18 -21.29
C SER A 16 12.01 4.95 -22.37
N ASN A 17 11.38 3.78 -22.36
CA ASN A 17 10.20 3.52 -23.19
C ASN A 17 8.98 4.17 -22.52
N VAL A 18 8.55 5.33 -23.02
CA VAL A 18 7.38 6.05 -22.51
C VAL A 18 6.12 5.54 -23.21
N GLY A 19 5.64 4.37 -22.76
CA GLY A 19 4.35 3.80 -23.11
C GLY A 19 3.48 3.70 -21.87
N HIS A 20 2.70 4.76 -21.59
CA HIS A 20 1.86 5.01 -20.41
C HIS A 20 2.56 5.59 -19.16
N ASP A 21 1.77 6.27 -18.32
CA ASP A 21 2.09 7.27 -17.27
C ASP A 21 3.04 6.84 -16.12
N LEU A 22 3.89 5.82 -16.30
CA LEU A 22 4.85 5.35 -15.31
C LEU A 22 6.24 5.29 -15.95
N ILE A 23 7.15 6.16 -15.49
CA ILE A 23 8.56 6.13 -15.89
C ILE A 23 9.23 4.90 -15.28
N ILE A 24 9.74 4.02 -16.15
CA ILE A 24 10.45 2.77 -15.80
C ILE A 24 11.95 3.09 -15.66
N HIS A 25 12.54 2.75 -14.51
CA HIS A 25 13.99 2.60 -14.37
C HIS A 25 14.37 1.13 -14.62
N GLU A 26 15.41 0.86 -15.42
CA GLU A 26 15.91 -0.50 -15.69
C GLU A 26 16.32 -1.19 -14.37
N GLY A 27 15.78 -2.40 -14.14
CA GLY A 27 15.60 -3.04 -12.82
C GLY A 27 14.14 -3.00 -12.30
N GLY A 28 13.21 -2.59 -13.17
CA GLY A 28 11.90 -2.06 -12.84
C GLY A 28 10.82 -3.05 -12.40
N GLN A 29 9.75 -2.46 -11.88
CA GLN A 29 8.56 -3.12 -11.33
C GLN A 29 7.69 -3.75 -12.42
N ILE A 30 8.20 -4.79 -13.07
CA ILE A 30 7.56 -5.51 -14.18
C ILE A 30 6.23 -6.14 -13.73
N GLY A 31 6.17 -6.64 -12.50
CA GLY A 31 4.95 -7.18 -11.91
C GLY A 31 3.87 -6.12 -11.77
N LEU A 32 4.20 -4.94 -11.24
CA LEU A 32 3.24 -3.84 -11.14
C LEU A 32 2.78 -3.34 -12.51
N LEU A 33 3.66 -3.31 -13.51
CA LEU A 33 3.28 -2.96 -14.88
C LEU A 33 2.31 -4.00 -15.46
N THR A 34 2.57 -5.28 -15.21
CA THR A 34 1.70 -6.40 -15.63
C THR A 34 0.33 -6.30 -14.95
N LEU A 35 0.32 -5.99 -13.66
CA LEU A 35 -0.90 -5.76 -12.89
C LEU A 35 -1.69 -4.56 -13.42
N HIS A 36 -1.01 -3.43 -13.68
CA HIS A 36 -1.59 -2.19 -14.20
C HIS A 36 -2.40 -2.40 -15.49
N ARG A 37 -1.91 -3.24 -16.41
CA ARG A 37 -2.62 -3.56 -17.66
C ARG A 37 -3.96 -4.28 -17.45
N ARG A 38 -4.21 -4.80 -16.24
CA ARG A 38 -5.42 -5.53 -15.86
C ARG A 38 -6.27 -4.79 -14.83
N THR A 39 -5.94 -3.55 -14.50
CA THR A 39 -6.76 -2.72 -13.59
C THR A 39 -7.81 -1.91 -14.33
N SER A 40 -8.73 -1.33 -13.57
CA SER A 40 -9.72 -0.38 -14.04
C SER A 40 -9.57 0.92 -13.28
N LEU A 41 -8.71 1.82 -13.77
CA LEU A 41 -8.47 3.10 -13.11
C LEU A 41 -9.73 3.98 -13.10
N SER A 42 -10.61 3.84 -14.11
CA SER A 42 -11.92 4.48 -14.20
C SER A 42 -12.88 4.11 -13.06
N ALA A 43 -12.61 3.00 -12.35
CA ALA A 43 -13.41 2.55 -11.21
C ALA A 43 -13.03 3.23 -9.89
N SER A 44 -11.88 3.91 -9.81
CA SER A 44 -11.40 4.56 -8.59
C SER A 44 -12.29 5.73 -8.18
N TYR A 45 -12.34 6.07 -6.90
CA TYR A 45 -13.19 7.16 -6.39
C TYR A 45 -12.85 8.53 -7.01
N ASP A 46 -11.59 8.73 -7.39
CA ASP A 46 -10.99 9.95 -7.94
C ASP A 46 -10.80 9.90 -9.47
N ALA A 47 -11.39 8.91 -10.13
CA ALA A 47 -11.26 8.75 -11.57
C ALA A 47 -11.97 9.87 -12.35
N GLU A 48 -11.33 10.35 -13.43
CA GLU A 48 -11.93 11.34 -14.35
C GLU A 48 -13.25 10.86 -14.96
N ALA A 49 -13.38 9.56 -15.23
CA ALA A 49 -14.62 8.94 -15.70
C ALA A 49 -15.82 9.08 -14.73
N ARG A 50 -15.57 9.57 -13.52
CA ARG A 50 -16.58 9.87 -12.50
C ARG A 50 -16.74 11.36 -12.26
N CYS A 51 -16.13 12.25 -13.05
CA CYS A 51 -16.25 13.70 -12.87
C CYS A 51 -17.55 14.25 -13.53
N PRO A 52 -18.36 15.07 -12.82
CA PRO A 52 -18.30 15.33 -11.39
C PRO A 52 -18.80 14.13 -10.57
N PRO A 53 -18.14 13.79 -9.43
CA PRO A 53 -18.54 12.63 -8.65
C PRO A 53 -19.89 12.87 -7.97
N PRO A 54 -20.71 11.82 -7.79
CA PRO A 54 -21.93 11.94 -7.00
C PRO A 54 -21.56 12.18 -5.54
N LEU A 55 -21.81 13.38 -5.02
CA LEU A 55 -21.47 13.74 -3.64
C LEU A 55 -22.72 14.01 -2.82
N CYS A 56 -22.63 13.76 -1.51
CA CYS A 56 -23.61 14.25 -0.57
C CYS A 56 -23.59 15.78 -0.58
N HIS A 57 -24.76 16.40 -0.54
CA HIS A 57 -24.83 17.84 -0.32
C HIS A 57 -24.21 18.19 1.04
N PRO A 58 -23.55 19.37 1.15
CA PRO A 58 -22.98 19.82 2.41
C PRO A 58 -23.98 19.69 3.56
N ASN A 59 -23.49 19.19 4.69
CA ASN A 59 -24.27 18.97 5.91
C ASN A 59 -25.43 17.95 5.82
N THR A 60 -25.55 17.18 4.75
CA THR A 60 -26.53 16.09 4.65
C THR A 60 -25.91 14.72 4.96
N ARG A 61 -26.75 13.72 5.25
CA ARG A 61 -26.33 12.31 5.45
C ARG A 61 -25.24 12.09 6.52
N LYS A 62 -25.08 13.04 7.45
CA LYS A 62 -24.06 12.99 8.52
C LYS A 62 -24.13 11.71 9.34
N ALA A 63 -25.32 11.32 9.77
CA ALA A 63 -25.52 10.09 10.55
C ALA A 63 -24.99 8.85 9.81
N ALA A 64 -25.37 8.68 8.54
CA ALA A 64 -24.89 7.56 7.74
C ALA A 64 -23.36 7.58 7.52
N LEU A 65 -22.77 8.77 7.34
CA LEU A 65 -21.31 8.90 7.22
C LEU A 65 -20.59 8.59 8.55
N GLN A 66 -21.16 9.01 9.68
CA GLN A 66 -20.66 8.69 11.02
C GLN A 66 -20.76 7.19 11.31
N ASP A 67 -21.85 6.54 10.91
CA ASP A 67 -22.01 5.08 11.05
C ASP A 67 -20.95 4.33 10.24
N LEU A 68 -20.66 4.79 9.00
CA LEU A 68 -19.60 4.23 8.17
C LEU A 68 -18.21 4.41 8.79
N GLU A 69 -17.93 5.59 9.35
CA GLU A 69 -16.67 5.89 10.02
C GLU A 69 -16.49 5.01 11.27
N HIS A 70 -17.54 4.91 12.10
CA HIS A 70 -17.52 4.04 13.28
C HIS A 70 -17.33 2.57 12.89
N TRP A 71 -18.04 2.12 11.86
CA TRP A 71 -17.88 0.77 11.33
C TRP A 71 -16.45 0.50 10.84
N ALA A 72 -15.86 1.43 10.08
CA ALA A 72 -14.49 1.29 9.56
C ALA A 72 -13.48 1.21 10.71
N ASN A 73 -13.62 2.07 11.73
CA ASN A 73 -12.68 2.18 12.84
C ASN A 73 -12.90 1.17 13.98
N SER A 74 -14.05 0.50 14.04
CA SER A 74 -14.35 -0.46 15.11
C SER A 74 -13.32 -1.60 15.20
N THR A 75 -12.89 -1.99 16.38
CA THR A 75 -11.96 -3.13 16.54
C THR A 75 -12.75 -4.41 16.78
N THR A 76 -13.53 -4.87 15.81
CA THR A 76 -14.26 -6.14 15.95
C THR A 76 -13.33 -7.32 15.64
N GLY A 77 -12.68 -7.86 16.68
CA GLY A 77 -11.90 -9.12 16.61
C GLY A 77 -10.68 -9.08 15.67
N VAL A 78 -9.50 -9.43 16.18
CA VAL A 78 -8.31 -9.57 15.32
C VAL A 78 -8.57 -10.69 14.29
N GLY A 79 -8.84 -10.32 13.03
CA GLY A 79 -8.89 -11.27 11.91
C GLY A 79 -10.20 -11.39 11.13
N SER A 80 -11.28 -10.70 11.50
CA SER A 80 -12.55 -10.80 10.76
C SER A 80 -12.65 -9.78 9.61
N ALA A 81 -12.92 -10.25 8.40
CA ALA A 81 -13.30 -9.38 7.29
C ALA A 81 -14.65 -8.71 7.61
N LYS A 82 -14.72 -7.38 7.47
CA LYS A 82 -15.96 -6.64 7.65
C LYS A 82 -16.61 -6.35 6.32
N ILE A 83 -17.89 -6.67 6.20
CA ILE A 83 -18.73 -6.27 5.08
C ILE A 83 -19.87 -5.43 5.66
N LEU A 84 -20.07 -4.24 5.10
CA LEU A 84 -21.21 -3.39 5.43
C LEU A 84 -22.12 -3.29 4.22
N TRP A 85 -23.42 -3.46 4.46
CA TRP A 85 -24.45 -3.28 3.46
C TRP A 85 -25.17 -1.94 3.67
N LEU A 86 -24.92 -0.97 2.79
CA LEU A 86 -25.67 0.28 2.73
C LEU A 86 -26.94 0.10 1.88
N TYR A 87 -28.10 0.03 2.52
CA TYR A 87 -29.40 -0.18 1.87
C TYR A 87 -30.32 1.05 2.02
N GLY A 88 -31.38 1.12 1.21
CA GLY A 88 -32.34 2.22 1.21
C GLY A 88 -33.05 2.36 -0.14
N ALA A 89 -34.06 3.23 -0.19
CA ALA A 89 -34.89 3.45 -1.38
C ALA A 89 -34.07 3.81 -2.64
N ALA A 90 -34.64 3.55 -3.82
CA ALA A 90 -34.09 4.06 -5.08
C ALA A 90 -34.00 5.59 -5.02
N GLY A 91 -32.93 6.17 -5.56
CA GLY A 91 -32.69 7.61 -5.50
C GLY A 91 -32.26 8.16 -4.13
N ALA A 92 -32.17 7.34 -3.06
CA ALA A 92 -31.79 7.82 -1.72
C ALA A 92 -30.34 8.35 -1.59
N GLY A 93 -29.55 8.34 -2.68
CA GLY A 93 -28.19 8.84 -2.69
C GLY A 93 -27.14 7.87 -2.15
N LYS A 94 -27.40 6.55 -2.15
CA LYS A 94 -26.45 5.53 -1.64
C LYS A 94 -25.06 5.63 -2.28
N THR A 95 -25.01 5.78 -3.61
CA THR A 95 -23.75 5.99 -4.34
C THR A 95 -23.06 7.27 -3.92
N ALA A 96 -23.81 8.34 -3.63
CA ALA A 96 -23.26 9.60 -3.17
C ALA A 96 -22.68 9.50 -1.76
N ILE A 97 -23.33 8.75 -0.87
CA ILE A 97 -22.81 8.43 0.47
C ILE A 97 -21.49 7.66 0.37
N ALA A 98 -21.45 6.58 -0.42
CA ALA A 98 -20.23 5.77 -0.59
C ALA A 98 -19.07 6.57 -1.21
N GLN A 99 -19.36 7.40 -2.22
CA GLN A 99 -18.38 8.28 -2.85
C GLN A 99 -17.85 9.35 -1.88
N THR A 100 -18.75 10.00 -1.14
CA THR A 100 -18.37 11.00 -0.12
C THR A 100 -17.51 10.36 0.96
N PHE A 101 -17.88 9.17 1.43
CA PHE A 101 -17.11 8.43 2.42
C PHE A 101 -15.70 8.07 1.91
N ALA A 102 -15.58 7.59 0.67
CA ALA A 102 -14.27 7.30 0.06
C ALA A 102 -13.39 8.56 0.00
N GLN A 103 -13.95 9.72 -0.34
CA GLN A 103 -13.20 10.98 -0.32
C GLN A 103 -12.75 11.39 1.09
N ILE A 104 -13.61 11.21 2.10
CA ILE A 104 -13.25 11.48 3.51
C ILE A 104 -12.06 10.60 3.92
N CYS A 105 -12.09 9.29 3.63
CA CYS A 105 -11.00 8.38 3.96
C CYS A 105 -9.69 8.71 3.25
N ALA A 106 -9.76 9.12 1.97
CA ALA A 106 -8.57 9.57 1.25
C ALA A 106 -7.97 10.85 1.88
N GLN A 107 -8.83 11.81 2.26
CA GLN A 107 -8.41 13.07 2.88
C GLN A 107 -7.85 12.88 4.29
N SER A 108 -8.29 11.85 5.03
CA SER A 108 -7.73 11.52 6.35
C SER A 108 -6.37 10.82 6.30
N GLY A 109 -5.82 10.58 5.10
CA GLY A 109 -4.55 9.87 4.92
C GLY A 109 -4.64 8.37 5.21
N THR A 110 -5.85 7.82 5.32
CA THR A 110 -6.05 6.38 5.48
C THR A 110 -5.82 5.69 4.13
N PRO A 111 -4.92 4.70 4.02
CA PRO A 111 -4.75 3.96 2.78
C PRO A 111 -6.07 3.28 2.40
N ILE A 112 -6.62 3.66 1.25
CA ILE A 112 -7.84 3.05 0.71
C ILE A 112 -7.60 2.43 -0.67
N GLY A 113 -8.25 1.30 -0.89
CA GLY A 113 -8.58 0.83 -2.23
C GLY A 113 -10.05 1.15 -2.52
N SER A 114 -10.38 1.58 -3.73
CA SER A 114 -11.74 1.89 -4.14
C SER A 114 -12.05 1.32 -5.51
N PHE A 115 -13.26 0.79 -5.66
CA PHE A 115 -13.78 0.31 -6.92
C PHE A 115 -15.29 0.52 -6.99
N PHE A 116 -15.74 1.37 -7.92
CA PHE A 116 -17.15 1.64 -8.15
C PHE A 116 -17.65 0.95 -9.42
N PHE A 117 -18.36 -0.17 -9.23
CA PHE A 117 -19.04 -0.86 -10.31
C PHE A 117 -20.04 0.05 -11.05
N TRP A 118 -20.13 -0.13 -12.36
CA TRP A 118 -21.13 0.56 -13.19
C TRP A 118 -21.48 -0.25 -14.43
N HIS A 119 -22.76 -0.51 -14.63
CA HIS A 119 -23.22 -1.46 -15.64
C HIS A 119 -22.96 -0.97 -17.08
N SER A 120 -23.02 0.34 -17.34
CA SER A 120 -22.84 0.91 -18.67
C SER A 120 -21.38 1.13 -19.07
N ASP A 121 -20.43 0.86 -18.18
CA ASP A 121 -19.00 0.99 -18.47
C ASP A 121 -18.36 -0.40 -18.40
N SER A 122 -17.92 -0.92 -19.53
CA SER A 122 -17.32 -2.26 -19.64
C SER A 122 -16.04 -2.43 -18.81
N SER A 123 -15.33 -1.33 -18.52
CA SER A 123 -14.17 -1.35 -17.64
C SER A 123 -14.58 -1.49 -16.16
N ARG A 124 -15.78 -1.05 -15.78
CA ARG A 124 -16.31 -1.04 -14.42
C ARG A 124 -17.41 -2.08 -14.18
N ASN A 125 -17.87 -2.74 -15.24
CA ASN A 125 -18.79 -3.88 -15.20
C ASN A 125 -18.06 -5.22 -15.31
N ASN A 126 -16.79 -5.26 -14.93
CA ASN A 126 -15.97 -6.47 -14.99
C ASN A 126 -15.38 -6.79 -13.61
N PRO A 127 -15.92 -7.79 -12.89
CA PRO A 127 -15.41 -8.16 -11.57
C PRO A 127 -13.98 -8.72 -11.62
N GLN A 128 -13.48 -9.17 -12.77
CA GLN A 128 -12.08 -9.60 -12.95
C GLN A 128 -11.08 -8.45 -12.77
N ARG A 129 -11.54 -7.18 -12.77
CA ARG A 129 -10.69 -6.02 -12.54
C ARG A 129 -10.73 -5.52 -11.10
N LEU A 130 -11.60 -6.08 -10.25
CA LEU A 130 -11.76 -5.60 -8.87
C LEU A 130 -10.46 -5.76 -8.09
N PHE A 131 -9.99 -7.00 -7.91
CA PHE A 131 -8.85 -7.27 -7.05
C PHE A 131 -7.52 -6.84 -7.66
N THR A 132 -7.39 -6.82 -8.99
CA THR A 132 -6.22 -6.23 -9.65
C THR A 132 -6.11 -4.73 -9.36
N THR A 133 -7.23 -3.99 -9.44
CA THR A 133 -7.28 -2.55 -9.14
C THR A 133 -6.99 -2.27 -7.68
N ILE A 134 -7.62 -3.01 -6.77
CA ILE A 134 -7.39 -2.86 -5.33
C ILE A 134 -5.94 -3.19 -4.97
N ALA A 135 -5.35 -4.25 -5.52
CA ALA A 135 -3.97 -4.63 -5.27
C ALA A 135 -2.98 -3.54 -5.73
N LEU A 136 -3.20 -2.96 -6.90
CA LEU A 136 -2.36 -1.86 -7.40
C LEU A 136 -2.50 -0.61 -6.51
N GLN A 137 -3.72 -0.23 -6.14
CA GLN A 137 -3.96 0.90 -5.24
C GLN A 137 -3.29 0.67 -3.88
N MET A 138 -3.36 -0.53 -3.32
CA MET A 138 -2.68 -0.91 -2.08
C MET A 138 -1.15 -0.82 -2.20
N ALA A 139 -0.57 -1.31 -3.31
CA ALA A 139 0.86 -1.25 -3.57
C ALA A 139 1.38 0.19 -3.67
N ILE A 140 0.56 1.10 -4.20
CA ILE A 140 0.88 2.54 -4.27
C ILE A 140 0.74 3.20 -2.89
N ALA A 141 -0.34 2.92 -2.16
CA ALA A 141 -0.65 3.57 -0.89
C ALA A 141 0.21 3.05 0.29
N ILE A 142 0.62 1.78 0.28
CA ILE A 142 1.37 1.13 1.35
C ILE A 142 2.74 0.74 0.81
N ARG A 143 3.74 1.62 0.99
CA ARG A 143 5.09 1.44 0.40
C ARG A 143 5.70 0.05 0.60
N PRO A 144 5.64 -0.59 1.78
CA PRO A 144 6.18 -1.94 1.96
C PRO A 144 5.50 -3.03 1.11
N LEU A 145 4.21 -2.87 0.76
CA LEU A 145 3.52 -3.81 -0.13
C LEU A 145 3.98 -3.69 -1.59
N ARG A 146 4.58 -2.56 -1.98
CA ARG A 146 4.93 -2.30 -3.38
C ARG A 146 5.85 -3.38 -3.95
N GLY A 147 6.93 -3.69 -3.25
CA GLY A 147 7.89 -4.72 -3.68
C GLY A 147 7.29 -6.12 -3.63
N ILE A 148 6.50 -6.42 -2.59
CA ILE A 148 5.88 -7.74 -2.40
C ILE A 148 4.88 -8.04 -3.53
N VAL A 149 4.03 -7.07 -3.87
CA VAL A 149 3.05 -7.22 -4.96
C VAL A 149 3.76 -7.34 -6.31
N ASP A 150 4.81 -6.55 -6.52
CA ASP A 150 5.62 -6.63 -7.75
C ASP A 150 6.24 -8.02 -7.94
N GLU A 151 6.90 -8.54 -6.90
CA GLU A 151 7.48 -9.89 -6.89
C GLU A 151 6.41 -10.95 -7.12
N THR A 152 5.29 -10.87 -6.38
CA THR A 152 4.17 -11.83 -6.50
C THR A 152 3.65 -11.93 -7.94
N VAL A 153 3.50 -10.79 -8.65
CA VAL A 153 3.01 -10.78 -10.03
C VAL A 153 4.13 -11.14 -11.02
N THR A 154 5.38 -10.86 -10.69
CA THR A 154 6.54 -11.29 -11.51
C THR A 154 6.68 -12.81 -11.49
N GLU A 155 6.52 -13.44 -10.33
CA GLU A 155 6.55 -14.90 -10.18
C GLU A 155 5.31 -15.58 -10.76
N ASN A 156 4.14 -14.94 -10.67
CA ASN A 156 2.89 -15.42 -11.24
C ASN A 156 2.21 -14.38 -12.15
N PRO A 157 2.66 -14.24 -13.40
CA PRO A 157 2.10 -13.26 -14.35
C PRO A 157 0.64 -13.52 -14.74
N PHE A 158 0.12 -14.73 -14.47
CA PHE A 158 -1.26 -15.11 -14.75
C PHE A 158 -2.22 -14.77 -13.61
N ALA A 159 -1.70 -14.42 -12.42
CA ALA A 159 -2.53 -14.06 -11.27
C ALA A 159 -3.57 -12.97 -11.61
N PRO A 160 -3.25 -11.87 -12.32
CA PRO A 160 -4.22 -10.84 -12.68
C PRO A 160 -5.34 -11.28 -13.64
N THR A 161 -5.20 -12.45 -14.29
CA THR A 161 -6.20 -13.02 -15.20
C THR A 161 -6.84 -14.31 -14.67
N SER A 162 -6.45 -14.74 -13.47
CA SER A 162 -6.99 -15.93 -12.82
C SER A 162 -8.40 -15.68 -12.29
N SER A 163 -9.04 -16.72 -11.73
CA SER A 163 -10.37 -16.57 -11.12
C SER A 163 -10.39 -15.48 -10.05
N ILE A 164 -11.54 -14.85 -9.81
CA ILE A 164 -11.69 -13.77 -8.82
C ILE A 164 -11.22 -14.21 -7.43
N GLU A 165 -11.53 -15.44 -7.04
CA GLU A 165 -11.08 -16.01 -5.77
C GLU A 165 -9.54 -16.15 -5.72
N ASN A 166 -8.94 -16.60 -6.81
CA ASN A 166 -7.49 -16.73 -6.88
C ASN A 166 -6.80 -15.36 -6.94
N GLN A 167 -7.35 -14.38 -7.66
CA GLN A 167 -6.89 -12.99 -7.62
C GLN A 167 -6.91 -12.45 -6.19
N TYR A 168 -8.01 -12.64 -5.45
CA TYR A 168 -8.09 -12.21 -4.06
C TYR A 168 -7.01 -12.87 -3.19
N LYS A 169 -6.86 -14.20 -3.30
CA LYS A 169 -5.85 -14.95 -2.55
C LYS A 169 -4.42 -14.48 -2.86
N VAL A 170 -4.07 -14.43 -4.14
CA VAL A 170 -2.69 -14.15 -4.59
C VAL A 170 -2.36 -12.67 -4.51
N LEU A 171 -3.26 -11.77 -4.90
CA LEU A 171 -2.93 -10.34 -5.00
C LEU A 171 -3.21 -9.54 -3.72
N ILE A 172 -4.07 -10.06 -2.82
CA ILE A 172 -4.47 -9.34 -1.60
C ILE A 172 -3.99 -10.08 -0.35
N ILE A 173 -4.35 -11.35 -0.19
CA ILE A 173 -4.09 -12.09 1.04
C ILE A 173 -2.60 -12.41 1.19
N GLN A 174 -1.98 -13.02 0.18
CA GLN A 174 -0.57 -13.42 0.23
C GLN A 174 0.36 -12.22 0.51
N PRO A 175 0.33 -11.11 -0.25
CA PRO A 175 1.17 -9.95 0.04
C PRO A 175 1.00 -9.39 1.45
N ARG A 176 -0.24 -9.37 1.96
CA ARG A 176 -0.54 -8.91 3.32
C ARG A 176 0.04 -9.84 4.38
N LEU A 177 0.02 -11.15 4.17
CA LEU A 177 0.61 -12.12 5.08
C LEU A 177 2.14 -12.02 5.06
N SER A 178 2.75 -11.98 3.87
CA SER A 178 4.20 -11.80 3.72
C SER A 178 4.70 -10.54 4.42
N LEU A 179 3.95 -9.43 4.30
CA LEU A 179 4.31 -8.18 5.00
C LEU A 179 4.26 -8.34 6.53
N LYS A 180 3.24 -9.04 7.06
CA LYS A 180 3.13 -9.29 8.51
C LYS A 180 4.30 -10.12 9.02
N ASP A 181 4.70 -11.14 8.25
CA ASP A 181 5.81 -12.01 8.60
C ASP A 181 7.13 -11.24 8.58
N GLN A 182 7.38 -10.44 7.53
CA GLN A 182 8.55 -9.55 7.46
C GLN A 182 8.61 -8.58 8.65
N THR A 183 7.48 -7.94 8.98
CA THR A 183 7.39 -7.01 10.12
C THR A 183 7.68 -7.72 11.45
N ARG A 184 7.16 -8.93 11.64
CA ARG A 184 7.40 -9.74 12.85
C ARG A 184 8.87 -10.13 12.98
N SER A 185 9.48 -10.61 11.89
CA SER A 185 10.90 -10.99 11.87
C SER A 185 11.85 -9.81 12.08
N GLU A 186 11.46 -8.59 11.69
CA GLU A 186 12.23 -7.36 12.00
C GLU A 186 12.19 -7.00 13.49
N LEU A 187 11.02 -7.12 14.13
CA LEU A 187 10.86 -6.87 15.56
C LEU A 187 11.71 -7.85 16.40
N GLU A 188 11.69 -9.14 16.06
CA GLU A 188 12.45 -10.18 16.78
C GLU A 188 13.98 -9.98 16.64
N ARG A 189 14.45 -9.52 15.47
CA ARG A 189 15.87 -9.17 15.23
C ARG A 189 16.31 -7.88 15.96
N GLY A 190 15.42 -6.89 16.06
CA GLY A 190 15.67 -5.65 16.80
C GLY A 190 15.84 -5.86 18.30
N GLU A 191 15.10 -6.80 18.89
CA GLU A 191 15.19 -7.15 20.31
C GLU A 191 16.48 -7.91 20.67
N THR A 192 17.00 -8.74 19.77
CA THR A 192 18.28 -9.45 19.96
C THR A 192 19.48 -8.50 19.91
N GLY A 193 19.43 -7.45 19.08
CA GLY A 193 20.45 -6.40 19.04
C GLY A 193 20.52 -5.56 20.33
N LYS A 194 19.38 -5.31 20.98
CA LYS A 194 19.30 -4.49 22.20
C LYS A 194 19.75 -5.21 23.48
N LYS A 195 19.77 -6.56 23.49
CA LYS A 195 20.33 -7.36 24.60
C LYS A 195 21.86 -7.40 24.61
N ARG A 196 22.53 -7.14 23.48
CA ARG A 196 24.00 -7.17 23.39
C ARG A 196 24.69 -5.92 23.97
N SER A 197 23.96 -4.80 24.12
CA SER A 197 24.49 -3.55 24.67
C SER A 197 24.41 -3.41 26.20
N ARG A 198 23.83 -4.39 26.92
CA ARG A 198 23.65 -4.33 28.38
C ARG A 198 24.66 -5.17 29.20
N TYR A 199 25.60 -5.85 28.52
CA TYR A 199 26.70 -6.59 29.13
C TYR A 199 28.05 -5.97 28.71
N SER A 200 28.30 -4.72 29.11
CA SER A 200 29.66 -4.15 29.10
C SER A 200 29.76 -3.02 30.12
N SER A 201 29.46 -3.30 31.39
CA SER A 201 29.80 -2.41 32.51
C SER A 201 29.75 -3.17 33.83
N THR A 202 30.79 -3.96 34.09
CA THR A 202 31.23 -4.55 35.37
C THR A 202 32.63 -5.10 35.07
N THR A 203 33.72 -4.86 35.79
CA THR A 203 34.02 -4.30 37.09
C THR A 203 35.53 -4.06 37.11
N SER A 204 36.04 -2.95 37.64
CA SER A 204 37.43 -2.85 38.10
C SER A 204 37.42 -2.20 39.49
N ALA A 205 37.78 -3.02 40.48
CA ALA A 205 37.89 -2.67 41.88
C ALA A 205 39.13 -1.79 42.15
N PRO A 206 39.17 -1.03 43.26
CA PRO A 206 40.26 -0.11 43.56
C PRO A 206 41.39 -0.82 44.33
N ASN A 207 42.63 -0.64 43.89
CA ASN A 207 43.82 -1.00 44.68
C ASN A 207 44.58 0.26 45.13
N LYS A 208 44.80 0.28 46.44
CA LYS A 208 45.44 1.30 47.27
C LYS A 208 46.95 1.06 47.30
N TRP A 209 47.77 2.09 47.12
CA TRP A 209 49.11 2.22 47.74
C TRP A 209 49.46 3.69 48.01
N LEU A 210 50.33 3.85 49.01
CA LEU A 210 50.64 5.02 49.85
C LEU A 210 51.83 5.88 49.34
N ARG A 211 51.95 7.08 49.96
CA ARG A 211 53.11 8.02 50.12
C ARG A 211 53.44 8.91 48.91
N THR A 212 53.72 10.20 49.08
CA THR A 212 54.64 10.82 50.07
C THR A 212 54.14 12.12 50.73
N SER A 213 54.81 12.45 51.83
CA SER A 213 54.72 13.64 52.68
C SER A 213 55.39 14.90 52.07
N ASP A 214 55.14 16.03 52.77
CA ASP A 214 55.86 17.32 52.82
C ASP A 214 55.63 18.25 51.61
N ASP A 215 55.31 19.55 51.71
CA ASP A 215 55.58 20.64 52.67
C ASP A 215 54.29 21.49 52.87
N GLY A 216 54.01 22.30 53.91
CA GLY A 216 54.86 23.20 54.69
C GLY A 216 54.38 24.66 54.49
N HIS A 217 53.78 25.24 55.54
CA HIS A 217 53.64 26.68 55.88
C HIS A 217 52.65 27.63 55.14
N ASN A 218 51.60 28.00 55.89
CA ASN A 218 51.32 29.32 56.50
C ASN A 218 51.49 30.60 55.65
N CYS A 219 50.36 31.23 55.29
CA CYS A 219 50.04 32.65 55.43
C CYS A 219 48.53 32.86 55.23
#